data_AF-A0A950BXF4-F1
#
_entry.id   AF-A0A950BXF4-F1
#
_cell.length_a   1.000
_cell.length_b   1.000
_cell.length_c   1.000
_cell.angle_alpha   90.00
_cell.angle_beta   90.00
_cell.angle_gamma   90.00
#
_symmetry.space_group_name_H-M   'P 1'
#
loop_
_entity.id
_entity.type
_entity.pdbx_description
1 polymer ?
#
loop_
_entity_poly.entity_id
_entity_poly.type
_entity_poly.pdbx_seq_one_letter_code
_entity_poly.pdbx_strand_id
1 'polypeptide(L)'
;MFVRRYRRTKHGKTHTYYALVESIRTEAGPRQRVVAHLGELNHDQERRWQRTVVFHNRQGEDRQLRLFPDDEQVDLPDDPDVVRISLKSVGWANPRRFGDVWLGLWLWRHLKLDEILERHVPQGKETIRPADVVAIEVINRLCEPCTEFALAEHWYASTGLEDLLGVPESAVTKDRLYRTLDRLLGAQGAIEGDLKERLGTLFQLDYGLVLYDLTSTYFEGLAEENELARRGYSRDHRSDCKQIVIALVVTRDGFPLAHRTFAGNTRDLKTVQTIVTEIETQFGKSRRIWVMDRGMISDESLAFLGESGRRYLLATRRGELAEFQDKLGKDGWKRLPNNPQVEVKLFKRQKVH
;
A
#
# COMPACT_ATOMS: atom_id res chain seq x y z
N MET A 1 43.32 -20.61 33.44
CA MET A 1 43.77 -22.00 33.23
C MET A 1 43.19 -22.49 31.91
N PHE A 2 43.83 -23.42 31.23
CA PHE A 2 43.36 -24.00 29.96
C PHE A 2 43.85 -25.45 29.84
N VAL A 3 43.23 -26.24 28.96
CA VAL A 3 43.65 -27.62 28.71
C VAL A 3 44.72 -27.63 27.62
N ARG A 4 45.85 -28.26 27.90
CA ARG A 4 46.96 -28.43 26.95
C ARG A 4 47.09 -29.89 26.54
N ARG A 5 47.22 -30.12 25.23
CA ARG A 5 47.45 -31.43 24.63
C ARG A 5 48.94 -31.74 24.56
N TYR A 6 49.32 -32.93 25.00
CA TYR A 6 50.67 -33.49 24.90
C TYR A 6 50.61 -34.76 24.05
N ARG A 7 51.47 -34.85 23.03
CA ARG A 7 51.60 -36.06 22.20
C ARG A 7 52.88 -36.77 22.59
N ARG A 8 52.79 -38.07 22.85
CA ARG A 8 53.94 -38.93 23.13
C ARG A 8 53.87 -40.17 22.26
N THR A 9 54.90 -40.38 21.45
CA THR A 9 55.02 -41.59 20.64
C THR A 9 55.83 -42.63 21.41
N LYS A 10 55.27 -43.83 21.60
CA LYS A 10 55.93 -44.96 22.24
C LYS A 10 55.59 -46.24 21.47
N HIS A 11 56.60 -47.05 21.14
CA HIS A 11 56.44 -48.29 20.37
C HIS A 11 55.60 -48.15 19.08
N GLY A 12 55.82 -47.07 18.31
CA GLY A 12 55.12 -46.82 17.05
C GLY A 12 53.67 -46.33 17.16
N LYS A 13 53.10 -46.26 18.37
CA LYS A 13 51.77 -45.65 18.61
C LYS A 13 51.91 -44.26 19.22
N THR A 14 51.16 -43.30 18.67
CA THR A 14 51.09 -41.94 19.19
C THR A 14 49.95 -41.85 20.19
N HIS A 15 50.30 -41.62 21.46
CA HIS A 15 49.34 -41.41 22.53
C HIS A 15 49.16 -39.91 22.78
N THR A 16 47.90 -39.50 22.99
CA THR A 16 47.53 -38.11 23.22
C THR A 16 46.99 -37.94 24.63
N TYR A 17 47.68 -37.15 25.44
CA TYR A 17 47.32 -36.87 26.82
C TYR A 17 46.93 -35.41 26.98
N TYR A 18 45.99 -35.14 27.87
CA TYR A 18 45.54 -33.79 28.19
C TYR A 18 45.93 -33.43 29.63
N ALA A 19 46.27 -32.17 29.88
CA ALA A 19 46.50 -31.65 31.21
C ALA A 19 45.88 -30.26 31.38
N LEU A 20 45.34 -29.97 32.56
CA LEU A 20 44.91 -28.63 32.94
C LEU A 20 46.15 -27.84 33.36
N VAL A 21 46.37 -26.70 32.70
CA VAL A 21 47.55 -25.86 32.88
C VAL A 21 47.10 -24.46 33.30
N GLU A 22 47.83 -23.87 34.23
CA GLU A 22 47.68 -22.47 34.59
C GLU A 22 48.96 -21.68 34.27
N SER A 23 48.77 -20.44 33.85
CA SER A 23 49.88 -19.50 33.63
C SER A 23 50.15 -18.76 34.93
N ILE A 24 51.33 -18.99 35.51
CA ILE A 24 51.84 -18.26 36.67
C ILE A 24 52.87 -17.23 36.22
N ARG A 25 52.83 -16.03 36.81
CA ARG A 25 53.81 -14.99 36.53
C ARG A 25 55.01 -15.22 37.46
N THR A 26 56.18 -15.42 36.89
CA THR A 26 57.45 -15.55 37.63
C THR A 26 58.37 -14.37 37.30
N GLU A 27 59.42 -14.15 38.09
CA GLU A 27 60.40 -13.08 37.83
C GLU A 27 61.07 -13.21 36.45
N ALA A 28 61.19 -14.44 35.93
CA ALA A 28 61.70 -14.74 34.59
C ALA A 28 60.60 -14.75 33.50
N GLY A 29 59.42 -14.19 33.76
CA GLY A 29 58.30 -14.12 32.84
C GLY A 29 57.17 -15.13 33.11
N PRO A 30 56.13 -15.17 32.26
CA PRO A 30 55.02 -16.10 32.41
C PRO A 30 55.48 -17.54 32.17
N ARG A 31 55.33 -18.39 33.18
CA ARG A 31 55.56 -19.83 33.09
C ARG A 31 54.27 -20.59 33.24
N GLN A 32 54.25 -21.80 32.71
CA GLN A 32 53.09 -22.69 32.79
C GLN A 32 53.31 -23.74 33.86
N ARG A 33 52.34 -23.87 34.77
CA ARG A 33 52.30 -24.92 35.78
C ARG A 33 51.16 -25.88 35.45
N VAL A 34 51.47 -27.17 35.39
CA VAL A 34 50.43 -28.20 35.27
C VAL A 34 49.71 -28.30 36.61
N VAL A 35 48.41 -28.08 36.59
CA VAL A 35 47.52 -28.14 37.77
C VAL A 35 47.01 -29.57 37.97
N ALA A 36 46.64 -30.25 36.87
CA ALA A 36 46.19 -31.64 36.91
C ALA A 36 46.45 -32.35 35.58
N HIS A 37 46.82 -33.62 35.63
CA HIS A 37 46.87 -34.49 34.45
C HIS A 37 45.48 -35.12 34.24
N LEU A 38 44.91 -34.93 33.06
CA LEU A 38 43.57 -35.45 32.70
C LEU A 38 43.64 -36.81 31.98
N GLY A 39 44.84 -37.24 31.58
CA GLY A 39 45.06 -38.54 30.92
C GLY A 39 44.66 -38.54 29.44
N GLU A 40 44.42 -39.73 28.89
CA GLU A 40 43.84 -39.89 27.55
C GLU A 40 42.32 -39.72 27.67
N LEU A 41 41.78 -38.74 26.95
CA LEU A 41 40.33 -38.53 26.88
C LEU A 41 39.82 -39.17 25.59
N ASN A 42 38.75 -39.96 25.70
CA ASN A 42 38.01 -40.41 24.50
C ASN A 42 37.07 -39.28 23.99
N HIS A 43 36.53 -39.42 22.78
CA HIS A 43 35.68 -38.40 22.15
C HIS A 43 34.44 -38.01 22.99
N ASP A 44 33.87 -38.95 23.76
CA ASP A 44 32.71 -38.67 24.60
C ASP A 44 33.09 -37.90 25.87
N GLN A 45 34.26 -38.20 26.45
CA GLN A 45 34.83 -37.44 27.55
C GLN A 45 35.17 -36.03 27.07
N GLU A 46 35.83 -35.87 25.93
CA GLU A 46 36.15 -34.55 25.35
C GLU A 46 34.89 -33.68 25.18
N ARG A 47 33.81 -34.23 24.61
CA ARG A 47 32.51 -33.54 24.50
C ARG A 47 31.87 -33.23 25.86
N ARG A 48 31.97 -34.14 26.83
CA ARG A 48 31.43 -33.91 28.19
C ARG A 48 32.15 -32.76 28.88
N TRP A 49 33.48 -32.72 28.81
CA TRP A 49 34.28 -31.63 29.37
C TRP A 49 33.99 -30.27 28.69
N GLN A 50 33.74 -30.25 27.37
CA GLN A 50 33.31 -29.04 26.65
C GLN A 50 31.97 -28.48 27.16
N ARG A 51 31.06 -29.35 27.59
CA ARG A 51 29.72 -28.96 28.09
C ARG A 51 29.71 -28.59 29.57
N THR A 52 30.58 -29.20 30.38
CA THR A 52 30.53 -29.09 31.85
C THR A 52 31.28 -27.87 32.41
N VAL A 53 32.22 -27.28 31.67
CA VAL A 53 33.03 -26.18 32.20
C VAL A 53 32.34 -24.83 31.96
N VAL A 54 31.62 -24.40 32.98
CA VAL A 54 31.14 -23.02 33.13
C VAL A 54 32.23 -22.26 33.90
N PHE A 55 32.72 -21.15 33.32
CA PHE A 55 33.68 -20.29 34.01
C PHE A 55 32.89 -19.24 34.78
N HIS A 56 32.98 -19.27 36.10
CA HIS A 56 32.50 -18.19 36.95
C HIS A 56 33.63 -17.17 37.10
N ASN A 57 33.44 -15.96 36.61
CA ASN A 57 34.39 -14.88 36.91
C ASN A 57 34.23 -14.42 38.38
N ARG A 58 35.18 -13.64 38.91
CA ARG A 58 35.11 -13.10 40.29
C ARG A 58 33.90 -12.19 40.55
N GLN A 59 33.17 -11.82 39.50
CA GLN A 59 31.98 -10.97 39.53
C GLN A 59 30.67 -11.77 39.42
N GLY A 60 30.74 -13.11 39.36
CA GLY A 60 29.55 -13.98 39.35
C GLY A 60 28.89 -14.14 37.97
N GLU A 61 29.54 -13.74 36.89
CA GLU A 61 29.02 -13.96 35.54
C GLU A 61 29.48 -15.32 35.00
N ASP A 62 28.52 -16.05 34.44
CA ASP A 62 28.72 -17.36 33.85
C ASP A 62 29.07 -17.19 32.37
N ARG A 63 30.31 -17.52 32.01
CA ARG A 63 30.69 -17.59 30.59
C ARG A 63 31.21 -18.97 30.27
N GLN A 64 30.57 -19.63 29.31
CA GLN A 64 31.06 -20.88 28.75
C GLN A 64 32.32 -20.58 27.91
N LEU A 65 33.50 -20.91 28.44
CA LEU A 65 34.75 -20.81 27.69
C LEU A 65 34.95 -22.10 26.89
N ARG A 66 35.29 -21.97 25.60
CA ARG A 66 35.66 -23.12 24.76
C ARG A 66 37.00 -23.69 25.26
N LEU A 67 37.01 -24.93 25.74
CA LEU A 67 38.23 -25.57 26.25
C LEU A 67 39.20 -26.05 25.19
N PHE A 68 38.74 -26.13 23.94
CA PHE A 68 39.52 -26.62 22.80
C PHE A 68 39.53 -25.51 21.72
N PRO A 69 40.67 -25.24 21.07
CA PRO A 69 40.77 -24.23 20.01
C PRO A 69 39.91 -24.63 18.79
N ASP A 70 39.27 -23.64 18.15
CA ASP A 70 38.38 -23.78 16.98
C ASP A 70 39.09 -24.24 15.68
N ASP A 71 40.39 -24.56 15.74
CA ASP A 71 41.23 -24.84 14.57
C ASP A 71 41.13 -26.29 14.05
N GLU A 72 40.18 -27.10 14.56
CA GLU A 72 39.91 -28.40 13.94
C GLU A 72 39.03 -28.22 12.69
N GLN A 73 39.64 -28.44 11.52
CA GLN A 73 38.92 -28.88 10.33
C GLN A 73 38.27 -30.24 10.67
N VAL A 74 37.01 -30.20 11.11
CA VAL A 74 36.16 -31.39 11.04
C VAL A 74 35.94 -31.65 9.56
N ASP A 75 36.49 -32.75 9.07
CA ASP A 75 36.25 -33.20 7.70
C ASP A 75 34.74 -33.35 7.50
N LEU A 76 34.21 -32.70 6.46
CA LEU A 76 32.82 -32.90 6.07
C LEU A 76 32.69 -34.34 5.56
N PRO A 77 31.59 -35.05 5.88
CA PRO A 77 31.22 -36.24 5.13
C PRO A 77 31.24 -35.90 3.64
N ASP A 78 31.76 -36.80 2.81
CA ASP A 78 31.74 -36.67 1.34
C ASP A 78 30.33 -36.95 0.82
N ASP A 79 29.38 -36.13 1.27
CA ASP A 79 27.96 -36.19 1.00
C ASP A 79 27.55 -34.84 0.39
N PRO A 80 27.10 -34.80 -0.88
CA PRO A 80 26.73 -33.57 -1.56
C PRO A 80 25.55 -32.83 -0.92
N ASP A 81 24.78 -33.49 -0.03
CA ASP A 81 23.67 -32.90 0.69
C ASP A 81 24.11 -32.26 2.04
N VAL A 82 25.38 -32.37 2.41
CA VAL A 82 25.91 -31.82 3.68
C VAL A 82 26.71 -30.54 3.42
N VAL A 83 26.19 -29.42 3.91
CA VAL A 83 26.87 -28.10 3.84
C VAL A 83 27.25 -27.57 5.22
N ARG A 84 28.44 -26.96 5.33
CA ARG A 84 28.90 -26.30 6.57
C ARG A 84 28.36 -24.88 6.66
N ILE A 85 27.50 -24.62 7.64
CA ILE A 85 26.96 -23.27 7.89
C ILE A 85 27.71 -22.64 9.07
N SER A 86 28.27 -21.45 8.86
CA SER A 86 28.76 -20.61 9.95
C SER A 86 27.58 -19.85 10.57
N LEU A 87 27.11 -20.28 11.74
CA LEU A 87 25.99 -19.64 12.44
C LEU A 87 26.25 -18.17 12.79
N LYS A 88 27.53 -17.77 12.94
CA LYS A 88 27.92 -16.37 13.19
C LYS A 88 27.76 -15.47 11.95
N SER A 89 27.67 -16.06 10.76
CA SER A 89 27.51 -15.35 9.49
C SER A 89 26.12 -15.53 8.88
N VAL A 90 25.19 -16.17 9.60
CA VAL A 90 23.78 -16.20 9.21
C VAL A 90 23.16 -14.86 9.59
N GLY A 91 22.53 -14.20 8.62
CA GLY A 91 21.86 -12.92 8.81
C GLY A 91 20.84 -12.68 7.71
N TRP A 92 20.13 -11.56 7.82
CA TRP A 92 19.16 -11.11 6.83
C TRP A 92 19.85 -10.16 5.85
N ALA A 93 19.74 -10.43 4.56
CA ALA A 93 20.16 -9.52 3.50
C ALA A 93 18.91 -9.09 2.71
N ASN A 94 18.83 -7.80 2.37
CA ASN A 94 17.75 -7.22 1.56
C ASN A 94 16.33 -7.52 2.08
N PRO A 95 15.99 -7.16 3.34
CA PRO A 95 14.63 -7.31 3.83
C PRO A 95 13.68 -6.46 2.98
N ARG A 96 12.59 -7.06 2.50
CA ARG A 96 11.58 -6.41 1.68
C ARG A 96 10.20 -6.48 2.32
N ARG A 97 9.37 -5.46 2.13
CA ARG A 97 7.95 -5.47 2.51
C ARG A 97 7.19 -6.44 1.61
N PHE A 98 6.37 -7.31 2.19
CA PHE A 98 5.68 -8.36 1.44
C PHE A 98 4.17 -8.43 1.72
N GLY A 99 3.76 -8.47 2.99
CA GLY A 99 2.37 -8.83 3.35
C GLY A 99 1.30 -7.88 2.80
N ASP A 100 1.58 -6.58 2.84
CA ASP A 100 0.69 -5.52 2.34
C ASP A 100 0.62 -5.49 0.81
N VAL A 101 1.77 -5.55 0.13
CA VAL A 101 1.81 -5.57 -1.34
C VAL A 101 1.24 -6.86 -1.92
N TRP A 102 1.42 -7.99 -1.23
CA TRP A 102 0.77 -9.26 -1.57
C TRP A 102 -0.75 -9.16 -1.45
N LEU A 103 -1.26 -8.59 -0.35
CA LEU A 103 -2.70 -8.39 -0.17
C LEU A 103 -3.27 -7.44 -1.24
N GLY A 104 -2.56 -6.36 -1.54
CA GLY A 104 -2.92 -5.42 -2.61
C GLY A 104 -3.04 -6.12 -3.97
N LEU A 105 -2.04 -6.93 -4.33
CA LEU A 105 -2.05 -7.71 -5.57
C LEU A 105 -3.14 -8.80 -5.57
N TRP A 106 -3.39 -9.44 -4.43
CA TRP A 106 -4.48 -10.41 -4.29
C TRP A 106 -5.83 -9.74 -4.53
N LEU A 107 -6.08 -8.57 -3.92
CA LEU A 107 -7.30 -7.79 -4.12
C LEU A 107 -7.44 -7.35 -5.58
N TRP A 108 -6.35 -6.89 -6.20
CA TRP A 108 -6.30 -6.51 -7.62
C TRP A 108 -6.81 -7.65 -8.52
N ARG A 109 -6.29 -8.86 -8.33
CA ARG A 109 -6.71 -10.06 -9.08
C ARG A 109 -8.11 -10.54 -8.69
N HIS A 110 -8.46 -10.48 -7.41
CA HIS A 110 -9.79 -10.85 -6.93
C HIS A 110 -10.89 -9.98 -7.54
N LEU A 111 -10.60 -8.68 -7.69
CA LEU A 111 -11.46 -7.72 -8.37
C LEU A 111 -11.39 -7.83 -9.89
N LYS A 112 -10.54 -8.70 -10.45
CA LYS A 112 -10.32 -8.89 -11.91
C LYS A 112 -9.83 -7.61 -12.60
N LEU A 113 -9.11 -6.76 -11.88
CA LEU A 113 -8.61 -5.50 -12.44
C LEU A 113 -7.55 -5.77 -13.52
N ASP A 114 -6.74 -6.81 -13.36
CA ASP A 114 -5.86 -7.34 -14.40
C ASP A 114 -6.62 -7.67 -15.69
N GLU A 115 -7.69 -8.44 -15.61
CA GLU A 115 -8.49 -8.84 -16.79
C GLU A 115 -9.14 -7.62 -17.48
N ILE A 116 -9.66 -6.66 -16.69
CA ILE A 116 -10.27 -5.42 -17.21
C ILE A 116 -9.21 -4.58 -17.93
N LEU A 117 -8.03 -4.45 -17.33
CA LEU A 117 -6.93 -3.67 -17.91
C LEU A 117 -6.37 -4.33 -19.16
N GLU A 118 -6.21 -5.65 -19.20
CA GLU A 118 -5.75 -6.38 -20.38
C GLU A 118 -6.72 -6.22 -21.57
N ARG A 119 -8.02 -6.11 -21.31
CA ARG A 119 -9.05 -5.93 -22.33
C ARG A 119 -8.97 -4.55 -23.01
N HIS A 120 -8.83 -3.49 -22.21
CA HIS A 120 -8.92 -2.10 -22.72
C HIS A 120 -7.56 -1.45 -22.95
N VAL A 121 -6.50 -1.97 -22.33
CA VAL A 121 -5.12 -1.51 -22.46
C VAL A 121 -4.22 -2.71 -22.80
N PRO A 122 -4.45 -3.38 -23.94
CA PRO A 122 -3.74 -4.61 -24.28
C PRO A 122 -2.24 -4.36 -24.47
N GLN A 123 -1.41 -5.34 -24.15
CA GLN A 123 0.03 -5.25 -24.41
C GLN A 123 0.28 -5.09 -25.92
N GLY A 124 1.06 -4.07 -26.29
CA GLY A 124 1.53 -3.86 -27.64
C GLY A 124 2.91 -4.47 -27.83
N LYS A 125 3.89 -3.63 -28.16
CA LYS A 125 5.31 -4.04 -28.33
C LYS A 125 6.12 -3.93 -27.03
N GLU A 126 5.48 -3.53 -25.94
CA GLU A 126 6.14 -3.37 -24.65
C GLU A 126 6.55 -4.72 -24.07
N THR A 127 7.65 -4.74 -23.32
CA THR A 127 8.15 -5.95 -22.66
C THR A 127 7.36 -6.34 -21.40
N ILE A 128 6.68 -5.39 -20.78
CA ILE A 128 5.90 -5.56 -19.54
C ILE A 128 4.44 -5.28 -19.86
N ARG A 129 3.53 -6.08 -19.31
CA ARG A 129 2.08 -5.88 -19.51
C ARG A 129 1.65 -4.57 -18.85
N PRO A 130 0.83 -3.75 -19.53
CA PRO A 130 0.28 -2.53 -18.92
C PRO A 130 -0.48 -2.79 -17.62
N ALA A 131 -1.20 -3.91 -17.52
CA ALA A 131 -1.90 -4.31 -16.31
C ALA A 131 -0.97 -4.47 -15.08
N ASP A 132 0.25 -4.99 -15.27
CA ASP A 132 1.22 -5.13 -14.18
C ASP A 132 1.77 -3.76 -13.76
N VAL A 133 2.03 -2.86 -14.72
CA VAL A 133 2.48 -1.49 -14.43
C VAL A 133 1.42 -0.72 -13.64
N VAL A 134 0.15 -0.81 -14.05
CA VAL A 134 -0.97 -0.17 -13.32
C VAL A 134 -1.15 -0.80 -11.93
N ALA A 135 -1.00 -2.13 -11.80
CA ALA A 135 -1.07 -2.79 -10.51
C ALA A 135 -0.01 -2.25 -9.53
N ILE A 136 1.22 -2.04 -10.00
CA ILE A 136 2.30 -1.44 -9.20
C ILE A 136 1.89 -0.05 -8.69
N GLU A 137 1.37 0.82 -9.55
CA GLU A 137 0.94 2.17 -9.16
C GLU A 137 -0.23 2.16 -8.17
N VAL A 138 -1.23 1.31 -8.41
CA VAL A 138 -2.39 1.19 -7.53
C VAL A 138 -1.99 0.63 -6.17
N ILE A 139 -1.14 -0.39 -6.12
CA ILE A 139 -0.65 -0.96 -4.86
C ILE A 139 0.20 0.05 -4.11
N ASN A 140 1.02 0.86 -4.80
CA ASN A 140 1.73 1.97 -4.17
C ASN A 140 0.76 2.95 -3.49
N ARG A 141 -0.31 3.35 -4.17
CA ARG A 141 -1.33 4.25 -3.61
C ARG A 141 -2.11 3.63 -2.45
N LEU A 142 -2.19 2.31 -2.34
CA LEU A 142 -2.84 1.62 -1.23
C LEU A 142 -1.91 1.45 -0.03
N CYS A 143 -0.63 1.14 -0.25
CA CYS A 143 0.30 0.74 0.80
C CYS A 143 1.15 1.89 1.34
N GLU A 144 1.75 2.70 0.47
CA GLU A 144 2.63 3.82 0.85
C GLU A 144 2.70 4.84 -0.30
N PRO A 145 1.72 5.76 -0.40
CA PRO A 145 1.66 6.73 -1.49
C PRO A 145 2.92 7.59 -1.55
N CYS A 146 3.61 7.57 -2.68
CA CYS A 146 4.74 8.45 -2.99
C CYS A 146 4.65 8.92 -4.45
N THR A 147 5.54 9.80 -4.91
CA THR A 147 5.58 10.19 -6.34
C THR A 147 5.98 9.00 -7.22
N GLU A 148 5.63 9.00 -8.51
CA GLU A 148 6.04 7.93 -9.45
C GLU A 148 7.56 7.85 -9.59
N PHE A 149 8.26 8.97 -9.39
CA PHE A 149 9.72 8.99 -9.33
C PHE A 149 10.25 8.25 -8.09
N ALA A 150 9.77 8.59 -6.89
CA ALA A 150 10.15 7.87 -5.67
C ALA A 150 9.71 6.39 -5.71
N LEU A 151 8.61 6.11 -6.40
CA LEU A 151 8.11 4.76 -6.63
C LEU A 151 9.17 3.94 -7.38
N ALA A 152 9.57 4.44 -8.55
CA ALA A 152 10.52 3.79 -9.45
C ALA A 152 11.92 3.64 -8.82
N GLU A 153 12.43 4.70 -8.18
CA GLU A 153 13.82 4.74 -7.70
C GLU A 153 14.03 4.02 -6.35
N HIS A 154 12.99 3.93 -5.50
CA HIS A 154 13.16 3.50 -4.11
C HIS A 154 12.09 2.53 -3.63
N TRP A 155 10.82 2.87 -3.81
CA TRP A 155 9.74 2.10 -3.18
C TRP A 155 9.65 0.69 -3.76
N TYR A 156 9.66 0.53 -5.08
CA TYR A 156 9.47 -0.78 -5.71
C TYR A 156 10.50 -1.82 -5.24
N ALA A 157 11.79 -1.46 -5.26
CA ALA A 157 12.91 -2.28 -4.81
C ALA A 157 12.83 -2.68 -3.32
N SER A 158 12.16 -1.85 -2.50
CA SER A 158 11.94 -2.14 -1.08
C SER A 158 10.82 -3.15 -0.82
N THR A 159 10.11 -3.60 -1.86
CA THR A 159 8.96 -4.53 -1.77
C THR A 159 9.22 -5.86 -2.46
N GLY A 160 8.42 -6.87 -2.13
CA GLY A 160 8.42 -8.17 -2.80
C GLY A 160 7.64 -8.18 -4.13
N LEU A 161 7.24 -7.04 -4.68
CA LEU A 161 6.43 -6.99 -5.91
C LEU A 161 7.17 -7.55 -7.12
N GLU A 162 8.50 -7.38 -7.19
CA GLU A 162 9.33 -7.98 -8.25
C GLU A 162 9.16 -9.50 -8.30
N ASP A 163 9.21 -10.17 -7.15
CA ASP A 163 9.04 -11.62 -7.06
C ASP A 163 7.59 -12.05 -7.35
N LEU A 164 6.61 -11.20 -7.00
CA LEU A 164 5.17 -11.50 -7.17
C LEU A 164 4.66 -11.29 -8.60
N LEU A 165 5.24 -10.34 -9.32
CA LEU A 165 4.84 -9.96 -10.68
C LEU A 165 5.82 -10.48 -11.75
N GLY A 166 7.06 -10.80 -11.37
CA GLY A 166 8.12 -11.13 -12.32
C GLY A 166 8.58 -9.93 -13.16
N VAL A 167 8.27 -8.70 -12.71
CA VAL A 167 8.69 -7.47 -13.38
C VAL A 167 9.99 -6.99 -12.72
N PRO A 168 11.12 -7.02 -13.44
CA PRO A 168 12.39 -6.64 -12.84
C PRO A 168 12.39 -5.17 -12.46
N GLU A 169 13.08 -4.81 -11.37
CA GLU A 169 13.20 -3.41 -10.90
C GLU A 169 13.59 -2.45 -12.04
N SER A 170 14.57 -2.85 -12.85
CA SER A 170 15.05 -2.07 -14.00
C SER A 170 13.99 -1.78 -15.08
N ALA A 171 12.86 -2.50 -15.09
CA ALA A 171 11.76 -2.24 -16.00
C ALA A 171 10.72 -1.26 -15.45
N VAL A 172 10.71 -1.00 -14.13
CA VAL A 172 9.80 -0.06 -13.47
C VAL A 172 10.40 1.34 -13.49
N THR A 173 10.38 1.96 -14.67
CA THR A 173 10.90 3.32 -14.85
C THR A 173 9.79 4.36 -14.79
N LYS A 174 10.11 5.56 -14.30
CA LYS A 174 9.22 6.74 -14.35
C LYS A 174 8.51 6.90 -15.70
N ASP A 175 9.26 6.77 -16.80
CA ASP A 175 8.71 6.94 -18.15
C ASP A 175 7.68 5.85 -18.50
N ARG A 176 7.89 4.62 -18.05
CA ARG A 176 6.93 3.53 -18.28
C ARG A 176 5.65 3.74 -17.47
N LEU A 177 5.79 4.19 -16.22
CA LEU A 177 4.67 4.56 -15.35
C LEU A 177 3.80 5.63 -16.05
N TYR A 178 4.40 6.79 -16.38
CA TYR A 178 3.66 7.89 -17.02
C TYR A 178 3.05 7.54 -18.37
N ARG A 179 3.78 6.84 -19.27
CA ARG A 179 3.22 6.43 -20.57
C ARG A 179 2.03 5.48 -20.43
N THR A 180 2.00 4.68 -19.37
CA THR A 180 0.88 3.77 -19.11
C THR A 180 -0.37 4.55 -18.69
N LEU A 181 -0.20 5.65 -17.95
CA LEU A 181 -1.31 6.52 -17.56
C LEU A 181 -2.01 7.19 -18.74
N ASP A 182 -1.28 7.59 -19.79
CA ASP A 182 -1.91 8.15 -21.01
C ASP A 182 -2.84 7.15 -21.69
N ARG A 183 -2.44 5.87 -21.70
CA ARG A 183 -3.24 4.78 -22.26
C ARG A 183 -4.45 4.49 -21.37
N LEU A 184 -4.27 4.55 -20.06
CA LEU A 184 -5.35 4.38 -19.08
C LEU A 184 -6.40 5.48 -19.25
N LEU A 185 -5.97 6.73 -19.44
CA LEU A 185 -6.85 7.87 -19.68
C LEU A 185 -7.69 7.67 -20.96
N GLY A 186 -7.06 7.21 -22.04
CA GLY A 186 -7.78 6.90 -23.29
C GLY A 186 -8.82 5.78 -23.16
N ALA A 187 -8.64 4.87 -22.21
CA ALA A 187 -9.53 3.74 -21.94
C ALA A 187 -10.52 3.98 -20.78
N GLN A 188 -10.51 5.16 -20.16
CA GLN A 188 -11.21 5.44 -18.89
C GLN A 188 -12.67 5.01 -18.90
N GLY A 189 -13.46 5.45 -19.89
CA GLY A 189 -14.90 5.16 -19.92
C GLY A 189 -15.23 3.67 -20.05
N ALA A 190 -14.39 2.91 -20.76
CA ALA A 190 -14.58 1.47 -20.92
C ALA A 190 -14.21 0.72 -19.62
N ILE A 191 -13.13 1.15 -18.96
CA ILE A 191 -12.73 0.62 -17.65
C ILE A 191 -13.78 0.93 -16.58
N GLU A 192 -14.31 2.15 -16.53
CA GLU A 192 -15.41 2.53 -15.62
C GLU A 192 -16.66 1.67 -15.85
N GLY A 193 -16.96 1.33 -17.11
CA GLY A 193 -18.05 0.42 -17.49
C GLY A 193 -17.88 -0.99 -16.88
N ASP A 194 -16.73 -1.61 -17.11
CA ASP A 194 -16.44 -2.96 -16.60
C ASP A 194 -16.33 -2.98 -15.07
N LEU A 195 -15.75 -1.94 -14.46
CA LEU A 195 -15.68 -1.78 -13.01
C LEU A 195 -17.07 -1.74 -12.39
N LYS A 196 -17.99 -0.96 -12.98
CA LYS A 196 -19.38 -0.92 -12.51
C LYS A 196 -20.02 -2.31 -12.55
N GLU A 197 -19.89 -3.04 -13.66
CA GLU A 197 -20.46 -4.38 -13.77
C GLU A 197 -19.87 -5.34 -12.73
N ARG A 198 -18.55 -5.29 -12.55
CA ARG A 198 -17.84 -6.14 -11.58
C ARG A 198 -18.27 -5.85 -10.15
N LEU A 199 -18.26 -4.58 -9.75
CA LEU A 199 -18.65 -4.16 -8.41
C LEU A 199 -20.15 -4.39 -8.17
N GLY A 200 -21.00 -4.16 -9.19
CA GLY A 200 -22.42 -4.45 -9.15
C GLY A 200 -22.70 -5.94 -8.91
N THR A 201 -21.91 -6.82 -9.53
CA THR A 201 -22.02 -8.28 -9.33
C THR A 201 -21.56 -8.71 -7.93
N LEU A 202 -20.45 -8.15 -7.43
CA LEU A 202 -19.87 -8.52 -6.14
C LEU A 202 -20.66 -8.00 -4.94
N PHE A 203 -21.17 -6.78 -5.04
CA PHE A 203 -21.75 -6.05 -3.90
C PHE A 203 -23.24 -5.74 -4.07
N GLN A 204 -23.88 -6.17 -5.16
CA GLN A 204 -25.28 -5.89 -5.46
C GLN A 204 -25.61 -4.39 -5.38
N LEU A 205 -24.74 -3.57 -5.97
CA LEU A 205 -24.80 -2.12 -5.81
C LEU A 205 -26.13 -1.53 -6.28
N ASP A 206 -26.71 -0.69 -5.43
CA ASP A 206 -27.86 0.15 -5.78
C ASP A 206 -27.39 1.47 -6.41
N TYR A 207 -27.80 1.69 -7.65
CA TYR A 207 -27.51 2.90 -8.41
C TYR A 207 -28.68 3.90 -8.43
N GLY A 208 -29.74 3.63 -7.66
CA GLY A 208 -30.92 4.49 -7.53
C GLY A 208 -30.63 5.79 -6.79
N LEU A 209 -29.56 5.87 -6.01
CA LEU A 209 -29.08 7.11 -5.39
C LEU A 209 -27.59 7.29 -5.71
N VAL A 210 -27.25 8.47 -6.22
CA VAL A 210 -25.88 8.85 -6.55
C VAL A 210 -25.52 10.14 -5.84
N LEU A 211 -24.33 10.15 -5.26
CA LEU A 211 -23.73 11.34 -4.65
C LEU A 211 -22.79 11.95 -5.67
N TYR A 212 -22.99 13.24 -5.93
CA TYR A 212 -22.14 14.01 -6.82
C TYR A 212 -21.46 15.13 -6.05
N ASP A 213 -20.13 15.10 -6.03
CA ASP A 213 -19.32 16.12 -5.39
C ASP A 213 -18.19 16.61 -6.30
N LEU A 214 -17.76 17.85 -6.05
CA LEU A 214 -16.65 18.49 -6.73
C LEU A 214 -15.58 18.84 -5.70
N THR A 215 -14.36 18.42 -5.99
CA THR A 215 -13.16 18.87 -5.27
C THR A 215 -12.21 19.60 -6.23
N SER A 216 -11.18 20.25 -5.71
CA SER A 216 -10.10 20.82 -6.52
C SER A 216 -8.76 20.42 -5.94
N THR A 217 -7.75 20.39 -6.80
CA THR A 217 -6.34 20.27 -6.40
C THR A 217 -5.52 21.27 -7.19
N TYR A 218 -4.28 21.49 -6.77
CA TYR A 218 -3.42 22.55 -7.29
C TYR A 218 -2.05 22.04 -7.72
N PHE A 219 -1.40 22.81 -8.59
CA PHE A 219 -0.03 22.57 -9.02
C PHE A 219 0.91 23.55 -8.32
N GLU A 220 2.05 23.06 -7.85
CA GLU A 220 3.14 23.90 -7.34
C GLU A 220 4.02 24.48 -8.47
N GLY A 221 4.04 23.82 -9.64
CA GLY A 221 4.76 24.27 -10.82
C GLY A 221 3.94 25.17 -11.75
N LEU A 222 4.58 25.61 -12.84
CA LEU A 222 3.95 26.50 -13.81
C LEU A 222 2.85 25.82 -14.64
N ALA A 223 2.88 24.49 -14.81
CA ALA A 223 1.90 23.71 -15.57
C ALA A 223 1.54 24.36 -16.93
N GLU A 224 2.55 24.77 -17.69
CA GLU A 224 2.37 25.54 -18.93
C GLU A 224 1.73 24.71 -20.04
N GLU A 225 2.06 23.41 -20.08
CA GLU A 225 1.54 22.46 -21.07
C GLU A 225 0.21 21.82 -20.66
N ASN A 226 -0.37 22.20 -19.52
CA ASN A 226 -1.66 21.67 -19.07
C ASN A 226 -2.78 22.68 -19.32
N GLU A 227 -3.65 22.36 -20.28
CA GLU A 227 -4.78 23.22 -20.64
C GLU A 227 -5.84 23.33 -19.55
N LEU A 228 -5.98 22.31 -18.69
CA LEU A 228 -6.90 22.32 -17.56
C LEU A 228 -6.36 23.11 -16.38
N ALA A 229 -5.03 23.25 -16.25
CA ALA A 229 -4.40 23.99 -15.17
C ALA A 229 -4.69 25.50 -15.31
N ARG A 230 -5.68 25.99 -14.54
CA ARG A 230 -6.14 27.39 -14.56
C ARG A 230 -6.36 27.88 -13.14
N ARG A 231 -6.18 29.18 -12.88
CA ARG A 231 -6.47 29.77 -11.56
C ARG A 231 -7.99 29.85 -11.37
N GLY A 232 -8.47 29.40 -10.23
CA GLY A 232 -9.89 29.42 -9.87
C GLY A 232 -10.09 29.32 -8.37
N TYR A 233 -11.28 28.90 -7.96
CA TYR A 233 -11.64 28.77 -6.55
C TYR A 233 -10.93 27.57 -5.91
N SER A 234 -10.00 27.86 -5.00
CA SER A 234 -9.23 26.83 -4.29
C SER A 234 -9.94 26.40 -3.01
N ARG A 235 -10.24 25.09 -2.92
CA ARG A 235 -10.71 24.45 -1.69
C ARG A 235 -9.59 24.31 -0.65
N ASP A 236 -8.33 24.32 -1.09
CA ASP A 236 -7.12 24.25 -0.25
C ASP A 236 -6.53 25.62 0.12
N HIS A 237 -7.25 26.72 -0.14
CA HIS A 237 -6.78 28.09 0.10
C HIS A 237 -5.49 28.49 -0.65
N ARG A 238 -5.21 27.87 -1.81
CA ARG A 238 -4.08 28.14 -2.71
C ARG A 238 -4.49 28.88 -4.00
N SER A 239 -5.08 30.06 -3.84
CA SER A 239 -5.48 30.90 -4.99
C SER A 239 -4.32 31.41 -5.84
N ASP A 240 -3.10 31.38 -5.30
CA ASP A 240 -1.84 31.66 -5.99
C ASP A 240 -1.52 30.63 -7.08
N CYS A 241 -1.92 29.37 -6.86
CA CYS A 241 -1.65 28.24 -7.73
C CYS A 241 -2.68 28.07 -8.85
N LYS A 242 -2.21 27.50 -9.98
CA LYS A 242 -3.09 26.90 -10.98
C LYS A 242 -3.72 25.64 -10.40
N GLN A 243 -4.95 25.36 -10.80
CA GLN A 243 -5.77 24.29 -10.25
C GLN A 243 -6.43 23.48 -11.35
N ILE A 244 -6.95 22.33 -10.95
CA ILE A 244 -7.95 21.55 -11.67
C ILE A 244 -9.11 21.24 -10.74
N VAL A 245 -10.28 21.03 -11.32
CA VAL A 245 -11.48 20.60 -10.59
C VAL A 245 -11.72 19.13 -10.90
N ILE A 246 -12.02 18.32 -9.89
CA ILE A 246 -12.30 16.89 -10.02
C ILE A 246 -13.74 16.65 -9.58
N ALA A 247 -14.56 16.19 -10.52
CA ALA A 247 -15.88 15.64 -10.25
C ALA A 247 -15.76 14.17 -9.89
N LEU A 248 -16.42 13.79 -8.80
CA LEU A 248 -16.56 12.39 -8.41
C LEU A 248 -18.04 12.05 -8.25
N VAL A 249 -18.45 10.95 -8.90
CA VAL A 249 -19.80 10.39 -8.76
C VAL A 249 -19.67 9.04 -8.07
N VAL A 250 -20.33 8.89 -6.92
CA VAL A 250 -20.30 7.66 -6.12
C VAL A 250 -21.71 7.15 -5.83
N THR A 251 -21.83 5.84 -5.55
CA THR A 251 -23.06 5.26 -5.01
C THR A 251 -23.30 5.70 -3.57
N ARG A 252 -24.48 5.38 -3.03
CA ARG A 252 -24.80 5.60 -1.62
C ARG A 252 -23.78 4.98 -0.67
N ASP A 253 -23.24 3.81 -1.01
CA ASP A 253 -22.29 3.07 -0.20
C ASP A 253 -20.83 3.52 -0.44
N GLY A 254 -20.62 4.57 -1.24
CA GLY A 254 -19.31 5.16 -1.49
C GLY A 254 -18.51 4.52 -2.63
N PHE A 255 -19.11 3.64 -3.44
CA PHE A 255 -18.41 3.05 -4.59
C PHE A 255 -18.30 4.06 -5.74
N PRO A 256 -17.10 4.29 -6.29
CA PRO A 256 -16.94 5.21 -7.42
C PRO A 256 -17.58 4.65 -8.69
N LEU A 257 -18.36 5.50 -9.36
CA LEU A 257 -18.98 5.22 -10.64
C LEU A 257 -18.20 5.82 -11.80
N ALA A 258 -17.84 7.09 -11.66
CA ALA A 258 -17.00 7.79 -12.61
C ALA A 258 -16.37 9.01 -11.95
N HIS A 259 -15.32 9.50 -12.58
CA HIS A 259 -14.74 10.80 -12.26
C HIS A 259 -14.45 11.59 -13.54
N ARG A 260 -14.42 12.92 -13.44
CA ARG A 260 -14.01 13.79 -14.55
C ARG A 260 -13.15 14.92 -14.03
N THR A 261 -12.15 15.30 -14.83
CA THR A 261 -11.29 16.44 -14.53
C THR A 261 -11.66 17.61 -15.44
N PHE A 262 -11.86 18.77 -14.82
CA PHE A 262 -12.21 20.02 -15.48
C PHE A 262 -11.13 21.08 -15.24
N ALA A 263 -11.15 22.14 -16.04
CA ALA A 263 -10.24 23.26 -15.88
C ALA A 263 -10.45 23.93 -14.51
N GLY A 264 -9.38 24.39 -13.86
CA GLY A 264 -9.44 24.92 -12.48
C GLY A 264 -10.37 26.11 -12.26
N ASN A 265 -10.75 26.82 -13.32
CA ASN A 265 -11.70 27.94 -13.29
C ASN A 265 -13.14 27.54 -13.63
N THR A 266 -13.42 26.25 -13.75
CA THR A 266 -14.76 25.72 -14.02
C THR A 266 -15.66 26.00 -12.82
N ARG A 267 -16.81 26.64 -13.08
CA ARG A 267 -17.82 26.85 -12.04
C ARG A 267 -18.63 25.56 -11.86
N ASP A 268 -18.87 25.20 -10.61
CA ASP A 268 -19.61 24.00 -10.21
C ASP A 268 -20.94 23.85 -10.97
N LEU A 269 -21.72 24.93 -11.10
CA LEU A 269 -22.99 24.99 -11.83
C LEU A 269 -22.91 24.46 -13.27
N LYS A 270 -21.80 24.73 -13.98
CA LYS A 270 -21.62 24.35 -15.39
C LYS A 270 -21.36 22.86 -15.58
N THR A 271 -21.00 22.14 -14.52
CA THR A 271 -20.63 20.73 -14.59
C THR A 271 -21.84 19.81 -14.49
N VAL A 272 -22.92 20.24 -13.83
CA VAL A 272 -24.08 19.41 -13.50
C VAL A 272 -24.68 18.78 -14.75
N GLN A 273 -24.98 19.59 -15.76
CA GLN A 273 -25.62 19.10 -16.98
C GLN A 273 -24.73 18.08 -17.72
N THR A 274 -23.43 18.36 -17.81
CA THR A 274 -22.44 17.48 -18.44
C THR A 274 -22.37 16.13 -17.70
N ILE A 275 -22.08 16.16 -16.39
CA ILE A 275 -21.93 14.94 -15.57
C ILE A 275 -23.20 14.11 -15.56
N VAL A 276 -24.36 14.74 -15.32
CA VAL A 276 -25.64 14.02 -15.28
C VAL A 276 -25.92 13.35 -16.63
N THR A 277 -25.68 14.05 -17.75
CA THR A 277 -25.90 13.49 -19.09
C THR A 277 -24.95 12.35 -19.39
N GLU A 278 -23.67 12.48 -19.05
CA GLU A 278 -22.66 11.44 -19.26
C GLU A 278 -22.97 10.17 -18.45
N ILE A 279 -23.22 10.31 -17.15
CA ILE A 279 -23.56 9.19 -16.25
C ILE A 279 -24.84 8.49 -16.73
N GLU A 280 -25.83 9.25 -17.17
CA GLU A 280 -27.08 8.67 -17.68
C GLU A 280 -26.90 7.97 -19.03
N THR A 281 -26.00 8.47 -19.86
CA THR A 281 -25.66 7.85 -21.16
C THR A 281 -24.89 6.55 -20.94
N GLN A 282 -23.89 6.56 -20.05
CA GLN A 282 -23.01 5.42 -19.78
C GLN A 282 -23.69 4.36 -18.94
N PHE A 283 -24.57 4.75 -18.01
CA PHE A 283 -25.11 3.84 -16.99
C PHE A 283 -26.64 3.77 -16.94
N GLY A 284 -27.36 4.53 -17.76
CA GLY A 284 -28.83 4.51 -17.86
C GLY A 284 -29.54 5.50 -16.92
N LYS A 285 -30.80 5.81 -17.23
CA LYS A 285 -31.59 6.92 -16.62
C LYS A 285 -32.53 6.52 -15.46
N SER A 286 -32.83 5.23 -15.29
CA SER A 286 -34.00 4.80 -14.51
C SER A 286 -33.84 5.11 -13.00
N ARG A 287 -34.81 5.85 -12.46
CA ARG A 287 -35.06 6.08 -11.01
C ARG A 287 -33.87 6.60 -10.19
N ARG A 288 -32.97 7.38 -10.80
CA ARG A 288 -31.85 8.00 -10.08
C ARG A 288 -32.29 9.21 -9.27
N ILE A 289 -31.80 9.26 -8.03
CA ILE A 289 -31.84 10.41 -7.12
C ILE A 289 -30.43 10.99 -7.08
N TRP A 290 -30.31 12.21 -7.58
CA TRP A 290 -29.07 12.98 -7.54
C TRP A 290 -28.96 13.75 -6.23
N VAL A 291 -27.92 13.47 -5.45
CA VAL A 291 -27.60 14.24 -4.24
C VAL A 291 -26.37 15.07 -4.53
N MET A 292 -26.47 16.39 -4.40
CA MET A 292 -25.35 17.30 -4.65
C MET A 292 -25.44 18.55 -3.76
N ASP A 293 -24.31 19.23 -3.60
CA ASP A 293 -24.22 20.39 -2.72
C ASP A 293 -24.87 21.66 -3.31
N ARG A 294 -25.15 22.63 -2.43
CA ARG A 294 -25.71 23.95 -2.73
C ARG A 294 -24.93 24.72 -3.81
N GLY A 295 -23.62 24.54 -3.89
CA GLY A 295 -22.78 25.20 -4.89
C GLY A 295 -23.17 24.86 -6.33
N MET A 296 -23.91 23.76 -6.51
CA MET A 296 -24.35 23.25 -7.81
C MET A 296 -25.79 23.68 -8.18
N ILE A 297 -26.39 24.62 -7.44
CA ILE A 297 -27.76 25.08 -7.66
C ILE A 297 -27.83 26.37 -8.50
N SER A 298 -28.36 26.26 -9.71
CA SER A 298 -28.87 27.36 -10.54
C SER A 298 -30.26 27.03 -11.07
N ASP A 299 -31.01 28.05 -11.48
CA ASP A 299 -32.36 27.88 -12.04
C ASP A 299 -32.31 27.01 -13.30
N GLU A 300 -31.24 27.15 -14.10
CA GLU A 300 -30.96 26.33 -15.29
C GLU A 300 -30.72 24.85 -14.93
N SER A 301 -29.85 24.57 -13.94
CA SER A 301 -29.55 23.19 -13.52
C SER A 301 -30.75 22.53 -12.85
N LEU A 302 -31.56 23.31 -12.12
CA LEU A 302 -32.82 22.87 -11.52
C LEU A 302 -33.91 22.56 -12.56
N ALA A 303 -34.04 23.40 -13.60
CA ALA A 303 -34.94 23.14 -14.73
C ALA A 303 -34.51 21.86 -15.47
N PHE A 304 -33.22 21.73 -15.79
CA PHE A 304 -32.66 20.54 -16.42
C PHE A 304 -32.88 19.26 -15.61
N LEU A 305 -32.72 19.32 -14.28
CA LEU A 305 -33.04 18.19 -13.40
C LEU A 305 -34.56 17.92 -13.34
N GLY A 306 -35.41 18.90 -13.60
CA GLY A 306 -36.86 18.75 -13.65
C GLY A 306 -37.42 18.13 -14.94
N GLU A 307 -36.79 18.37 -16.09
CA GLU A 307 -37.31 18.01 -17.43
C GLU A 307 -37.40 16.50 -17.72
N SER A 308 -36.69 15.68 -16.97
CA SER A 308 -36.33 14.31 -17.35
C SER A 308 -36.90 13.22 -16.44
N GLY A 309 -37.74 13.61 -15.48
CA GLY A 309 -38.22 12.71 -14.42
C GLY A 309 -37.13 12.29 -13.42
N ARG A 310 -35.96 12.94 -13.46
CA ARG A 310 -34.91 12.80 -12.44
C ARG A 310 -35.44 13.26 -11.09
N ARG A 311 -34.94 12.63 -10.04
CA ARG A 311 -35.16 13.08 -8.67
C ARG A 311 -33.87 13.68 -8.14
N TYR A 312 -33.98 14.64 -7.24
CA TYR A 312 -32.81 15.26 -6.65
C TYR A 312 -33.04 15.63 -5.19
N LEU A 313 -31.94 15.67 -4.43
CA LEU A 313 -31.85 16.22 -3.09
C LEU A 313 -30.73 17.26 -3.10
N LEU A 314 -31.11 18.51 -2.82
CA LEU A 314 -30.24 19.68 -2.91
C LEU A 314 -30.36 20.50 -1.64
N ALA A 315 -29.25 21.08 -1.19
CA ALA A 315 -29.26 22.00 -0.07
C ALA A 315 -29.69 23.41 -0.54
N THR A 316 -30.87 23.88 -0.13
CA THR A 316 -31.42 25.20 -0.51
C THR A 316 -30.41 26.34 -0.34
N ARG A 317 -30.41 27.31 -1.27
CA ARG A 317 -29.56 28.51 -1.18
C ARG A 317 -29.95 29.34 0.03
N ARG A 318 -28.96 29.95 0.72
CA ARG A 318 -29.22 30.70 1.97
C ARG A 318 -30.21 31.85 1.77
N GLY A 319 -30.16 32.53 0.63
CA GLY A 319 -31.09 33.63 0.29
C GLY A 319 -32.53 33.16 0.06
N GLU A 320 -32.73 31.96 -0.48
CA GLU A 320 -34.07 31.39 -0.72
C GLU A 320 -34.70 30.82 0.56
N LEU A 321 -33.90 30.56 1.60
CA LEU A 321 -34.41 30.03 2.86
C LEU A 321 -35.52 30.92 3.46
N ALA A 322 -35.42 32.24 3.24
CA ALA A 322 -36.42 33.22 3.66
C ALA A 322 -37.80 32.95 3.02
N GLU A 323 -37.85 32.50 1.77
CA GLU A 323 -39.12 32.16 1.08
C GLU A 323 -39.83 30.96 1.70
N PHE A 324 -39.08 30.12 2.42
CA PHE A 324 -39.61 28.95 3.11
C PHE A 324 -39.85 29.18 4.60
N GLN A 325 -39.38 30.29 5.17
CA GLN A 325 -39.39 30.54 6.62
C GLN A 325 -40.81 30.42 7.21
N ASP A 326 -41.79 31.07 6.60
CA ASP A 326 -43.21 31.00 7.03
C ASP A 326 -43.80 29.59 6.92
N LYS A 327 -43.35 28.81 5.94
CA LYS A 327 -43.83 27.44 5.73
C LYS A 327 -43.16 26.48 6.71
N LEU A 328 -41.88 26.68 7.00
CA LEU A 328 -41.09 25.87 7.92
C LEU A 328 -41.44 26.15 9.39
N GLY A 329 -41.82 27.38 9.74
CA GLY A 329 -42.20 27.79 11.09
C GLY A 329 -43.56 27.27 11.58
N LYS A 330 -44.40 26.71 10.70
CA LYS A 330 -45.68 26.10 11.07
C LYS A 330 -45.51 24.66 11.59
N ASP A 331 -46.53 24.14 12.25
CA ASP A 331 -46.61 22.72 12.64
C ASP A 331 -46.64 21.76 11.43
N GLY A 332 -46.46 20.46 11.68
CA GLY A 332 -46.51 19.40 10.67
C GLY A 332 -45.15 18.77 10.32
N TRP A 333 -44.12 19.01 11.12
CA TRP A 333 -42.87 18.26 11.08
C TRP A 333 -43.12 16.80 11.48
N LYS A 334 -42.46 15.89 10.78
CA LYS A 334 -42.49 14.46 11.07
C LYS A 334 -41.07 13.96 11.25
N ARG A 335 -40.83 13.21 12.32
CA ARG A 335 -39.58 12.48 12.48
C ARG A 335 -39.56 11.29 11.52
N LEU A 336 -38.40 11.04 10.91
CA LEU A 336 -38.27 9.87 10.04
C LEU A 336 -38.33 8.59 10.89
N PRO A 337 -39.14 7.58 10.50
CA PRO A 337 -39.30 6.34 11.28
C PRO A 337 -37.97 5.63 11.58
N ASN A 338 -37.03 5.69 10.64
CA ASN A 338 -35.72 5.02 10.73
C ASN A 338 -34.57 5.97 11.09
N ASN A 339 -34.86 7.27 11.31
CA ASN A 339 -33.87 8.25 11.76
C ASN A 339 -34.56 9.37 12.56
N PRO A 340 -34.87 9.12 13.84
CA PRO A 340 -35.67 10.04 14.65
C PRO A 340 -34.97 11.36 14.98
N GLN A 341 -33.67 11.49 14.70
CA GLN A 341 -32.92 12.75 14.82
C GLN A 341 -33.19 13.72 13.67
N VAL A 342 -33.79 13.24 12.58
CA VAL A 342 -34.11 14.04 11.40
C VAL A 342 -35.60 14.31 11.35
N GLU A 343 -35.96 15.58 11.36
CA GLU A 343 -37.32 16.06 11.15
C GLU A 343 -37.47 16.53 9.70
N VAL A 344 -38.55 16.11 9.06
CA VAL A 344 -38.88 16.48 7.69
C VAL A 344 -40.26 17.11 7.62
N LYS A 345 -40.42 18.06 6.70
CA LYS A 345 -41.70 18.68 6.39
C LYS A 345 -41.94 18.68 4.90
N LEU A 346 -43.04 18.07 4.49
CA LEU A 346 -43.43 18.00 3.09
C LEU A 346 -44.32 19.20 2.73
N PHE A 347 -43.98 19.91 1.67
CA PHE A 347 -44.82 20.94 1.07
C PHE A 347 -44.91 20.73 -0.44
N LYS A 348 -46.11 20.90 -1.01
CA LYS A 348 -46.34 20.81 -2.45
C LYS A 348 -46.13 22.18 -3.07
N ARG A 349 -45.23 22.28 -4.06
CA ARG A 349 -45.04 23.49 -4.87
C ARG A 349 -45.89 23.39 -6.14
N GLN A 350 -46.54 24.48 -6.52
CA GLN A 350 -47.27 24.57 -7.81
C GLN A 350 -46.31 24.78 -9.00
N LYS A 351 -45.17 25.43 -8.77
CA LYS A 351 -44.01 25.45 -9.66
C LYS A 351 -42.76 25.12 -8.86
N VAL A 352 -42.02 24.13 -9.35
CA VAL A 352 -40.75 23.73 -8.76
C VAL A 352 -39.70 24.79 -9.08
N HIS A 353 -39.78 25.35 -10.30
CA HIS A 353 -39.05 26.49 -10.86
C HIS A 353 -39.95 27.20 -11.86
#